data_AF-A0A5M5BU07-F1
#
_entry.id   AF-A0A5M5BU07-F1
#
_cell.length_a   1.000
_cell.length_b   1.000
_cell.length_c   1.000
_cell.angle_alpha   90.00
_cell.angle_beta   90.00
_cell.angle_gamma   90.00
#
_symmetry.space_group_name_H-M   'P 1'
#
loop_
_entity.id
_entity.type
_entity.pdbx_description
1 polymer ?
#
loop_
_entity_poly.entity_id
_entity_poly.type
_entity_poly.pdbx_seq_one_letter_code
_entity_poly.pdbx_strand_id
1 'polypeptide(L)'
;MGMAMGCVGMCLNDFCRLTPSEFTAVFEAWQQKETYAERRQWEQVRFLSCSILKPYSKRSLELTDICRFSWDAQPVKEAEEEPSTQERFDEIRTLWNGA
;
A
#
# COMPACT_ATOMS: atom_id res chain seq x y z
N MET A 1 4.12 -22.67 10.39
CA MET A 1 4.84 -23.68 9.59
C MET A 1 4.42 -23.70 8.12
N GLY A 2 3.13 -23.85 7.77
CA GLY A 2 2.69 -23.86 6.36
C GLY A 2 3.13 -22.66 5.54
N MET A 3 2.96 -21.44 6.05
CA MET A 3 3.44 -20.20 5.39
C MET A 3 4.96 -20.19 5.19
N ALA A 4 5.73 -20.55 6.22
CA ALA A 4 7.19 -20.53 6.19
C ALA A 4 7.77 -21.47 5.13
N MET A 5 7.31 -22.72 5.09
CA MET A 5 7.85 -23.73 4.17
C MET A 5 7.16 -23.70 2.81
N GLY A 6 5.85 -23.49 2.78
CA GLY A 6 5.04 -23.59 1.56
C GLY A 6 5.04 -22.33 0.71
N CYS A 7 5.10 -21.14 1.31
CA CYS A 7 5.04 -19.86 0.59
C CYS A 7 6.41 -19.18 0.55
N VAL A 8 7.04 -19.03 1.71
CA VAL A 8 8.35 -18.36 1.82
C VAL A 8 9.48 -19.25 1.29
N GLY A 9 9.31 -20.57 1.33
CA GLY A 9 10.32 -21.53 0.86
C GLY A 9 11.46 -21.78 1.84
N MET A 10 11.25 -21.49 3.13
CA MET A 10 12.21 -21.74 4.20
C MET A 10 12.25 -23.23 4.56
N CYS A 11 13.43 -23.76 4.88
CA CYS A 11 13.51 -25.15 5.35
C CYS A 11 13.07 -25.27 6.83
N LEU A 12 12.65 -26.47 7.24
CA LEU A 12 12.17 -26.71 8.61
C LEU A 12 13.24 -26.38 9.66
N ASN A 13 14.50 -26.72 9.40
CA ASN A 13 15.59 -26.46 10.34
C ASN A 13 15.81 -24.96 10.57
N ASP A 14 15.74 -24.14 9.53
CA ASP A 14 15.90 -22.69 9.65
C ASP A 14 14.71 -22.10 10.41
N PHE A 15 13.49 -22.53 10.09
CA PHE A 15 12.29 -22.09 10.81
C PHE A 15 12.36 -22.42 12.31
N CYS A 16 12.79 -23.63 12.68
CA CYS A 16 12.91 -24.04 14.08
C CYS A 16 14.01 -23.28 14.86
N ARG A 17 14.94 -22.61 14.16
CA ARG A 17 16.01 -21.82 14.78
C ARG A 17 15.67 -20.34 14.89
N LEU A 18 14.64 -19.87 14.20
CA LEU A 18 14.22 -18.47 14.27
C LEU A 18 13.40 -18.21 15.54
N THR A 19 13.67 -17.07 16.15
CA THR A 19 12.74 -16.47 17.09
C THR A 19 11.51 -15.93 16.36
N PRO A 20 10.36 -15.77 17.05
CA PRO A 20 9.17 -15.21 16.42
C PRO A 20 9.40 -13.84 15.76
N SER A 21 10.20 -12.96 16.37
CA SER A 21 10.52 -11.64 15.81
C SER A 21 11.36 -11.72 14.54
N GLU A 22 12.34 -12.62 14.49
CA GLU A 22 13.12 -12.84 13.27
C GLU A 22 12.25 -13.43 12.16
N PHE A 23 11.35 -14.35 12.48
CA PHE A 23 10.40 -14.88 11.51
C PHE A 23 9.45 -13.79 10.98
N THR A 24 8.95 -12.89 11.85
CA THR A 24 8.13 -11.74 11.42
C THR A 24 8.89 -10.86 10.43
N ALA A 25 10.15 -10.53 10.71
CA ALA A 25 10.96 -9.72 9.78
C ALA A 25 11.14 -10.40 8.41
N VAL A 26 11.39 -11.72 8.40
CA VAL A 26 11.48 -12.50 7.15
C VAL A 26 10.14 -12.49 6.41
N PHE A 27 9.04 -12.70 7.12
CA PHE A 27 7.71 -12.73 6.54
C PHE A 27 7.32 -11.37 5.93
N GLU A 28 7.60 -10.27 6.62
CA GLU A 28 7.36 -8.91 6.11
C GLU A 28 8.18 -8.63 4.84
N ALA A 29 9.47 -8.98 4.85
CA ALA A 29 10.32 -8.83 3.67
C ALA A 29 9.82 -9.66 2.48
N TRP A 30 9.36 -10.89 2.74
CA TRP A 30 8.74 -11.74 1.71
C TRP A 30 7.44 -11.13 1.18
N GLN A 31 6.53 -10.71 2.06
CA GLN A 31 5.26 -10.11 1.67
C GLN A 31 5.48 -8.83 0.84
N GLN A 32 6.45 -8.01 1.24
CA GLN A 32 6.82 -6.81 0.50
C GLN A 32 7.38 -7.15 -0.88
N LYS A 33 8.23 -8.17 -1.00
CA LYS A 33 8.74 -8.68 -2.28
C LYS A 33 7.60 -9.15 -3.19
N GLU A 34 6.65 -9.93 -2.68
CA GLU A 34 5.50 -10.41 -3.47
C GLU A 34 4.63 -9.25 -3.93
N THR A 35 4.34 -8.29 -3.03
CA THR A 35 3.58 -7.07 -3.38
C THR A 35 4.28 -6.28 -4.48
N TYR A 36 5.60 -6.13 -4.42
CA TYR A 36 6.36 -5.44 -5.48
C TYR A 36 6.38 -6.23 -6.79
N ALA A 37 6.45 -7.56 -6.73
CA ALA A 37 6.42 -8.41 -7.92
C ALA A 37 5.08 -8.28 -8.64
N GLU A 38 3.97 -8.34 -7.91
CA GLU A 38 2.62 -8.14 -8.44
C GLU A 38 2.48 -6.75 -9.06
N ARG A 39 2.82 -5.69 -8.30
CA ARG A 39 2.78 -4.31 -8.82
C ARG A 39 3.61 -4.16 -10.09
N ARG A 40 4.83 -4.71 -10.11
CA ARG A 40 5.70 -4.66 -11.29
C ARG A 40 5.06 -5.31 -12.51
N GLN A 41 4.42 -6.46 -12.35
CA GLN A 41 3.73 -7.14 -13.47
C GLN A 41 2.61 -6.26 -14.02
N TRP A 42 1.79 -5.67 -13.15
CA TRP A 42 0.74 -4.73 -13.55
C TRP A 42 1.29 -3.50 -14.27
N GLU A 43 2.38 -2.92 -13.77
CA GLU A 43 3.04 -1.78 -14.42
C GLU A 43 3.62 -2.14 -15.80
N GLN A 44 4.23 -3.31 -15.95
CA GLN A 44 4.75 -3.79 -17.23
C GLN A 44 3.64 -3.95 -18.26
N VAL A 45 2.52 -4.57 -17.88
CA VAL A 45 1.36 -4.74 -18.76
C VAL A 45 0.72 -3.39 -19.09
N ARG A 46 0.60 -2.48 -18.11
CA ARG A 46 0.10 -1.11 -18.31
C ARG A 46 0.96 -0.34 -19.31
N PHE A 47 2.28 -0.42 -19.17
CA PHE A 47 3.23 0.21 -20.09
C PHE A 47 3.14 -0.35 -21.51
N LEU A 48 3.11 -1.67 -21.66
CA LEU A 48 2.97 -2.33 -22.95
C LEU A 48 1.66 -1.92 -23.63
N SER A 49 0.56 -1.96 -22.88
CA SER A 49 -0.77 -1.57 -23.37
C SER A 49 -0.80 -0.11 -23.82
N CYS A 50 -0.23 0.80 -23.03
CA CYS A 50 -0.09 2.20 -23.39
C CYS A 50 0.70 2.35 -24.70
N SER A 51 1.82 1.65 -24.83
CA SER A 51 2.68 1.71 -26.03
C SER A 51 1.96 1.23 -27.29
N ILE A 52 1.14 0.18 -27.19
CA ILE A 52 0.32 -0.36 -28.29
C ILE A 52 -0.78 0.62 -28.69
N LEU A 53 -1.42 1.28 -27.72
CA LEU A 53 -2.55 2.17 -27.97
C LEU A 53 -2.14 3.59 -28.39
N LYS A 54 -0.94 4.03 -28.02
CA LYS A 54 -0.46 5.41 -28.23
C LYS A 54 -0.56 5.88 -29.68
N PRO A 55 -0.22 5.09 -30.72
CA PRO A 55 -0.33 5.51 -32.12
C PRO A 55 -1.77 5.78 -32.58
N TYR A 56 -2.76 5.19 -31.92
CA TYR A 56 -4.18 5.30 -32.27
C TYR A 56 -4.92 6.34 -31.41
N SER A 57 -4.25 6.92 -30.43
CA SER A 57 -4.84 7.93 -29.55
C SER A 57 -4.79 9.31 -30.20
N LYS A 58 -5.93 10.03 -30.17
CA LYS A 58 -6.00 11.44 -30.58
C LYS A 58 -5.39 12.41 -29.56
N ARG A 59 -5.16 11.94 -28.33
CA ARG A 59 -4.64 12.73 -27.20
C ARG A 59 -3.34 12.09 -26.68
N SER A 60 -2.50 12.86 -26.00
CA SER A 60 -1.40 12.26 -25.23
C SER A 60 -2.01 11.28 -24.23
N LEU A 61 -1.50 10.05 -24.25
CA LEU A 61 -1.94 8.97 -23.37
C LEU A 61 -0.88 8.78 -22.30
N GLU A 62 -1.28 8.94 -21.05
CA GLU A 62 -0.48 8.64 -19.87
C GLU A 62 -0.74 7.22 -19.38
N LEU A 63 0.18 6.66 -18.60
CA LEU A 63 0.04 5.28 -18.08
C LEU A 63 -1.23 5.11 -17.24
N THR A 64 -1.55 6.11 -16.41
CA THR A 64 -2.74 6.10 -15.54
C THR A 64 -4.06 6.24 -16.29
N ASP A 65 -4.04 6.63 -17.57
CA ASP A 65 -5.22 6.63 -18.44
C ASP A 65 -5.61 5.22 -18.90
N ILE A 66 -4.65 4.28 -18.92
CA ILE A 66 -4.91 2.87 -19.26
C ILE A 66 -5.56 2.14 -18.10
N CYS A 67 -4.92 2.22 -16.93
CA CYS A 67 -5.41 1.61 -15.70
C CYS A 67 -4.88 2.41 -14.52
N ARG A 68 -5.78 2.80 -13.61
CA ARG A 68 -5.44 3.50 -12.37
C ARG A 68 -5.47 2.49 -11.23
N PHE A 69 -4.33 2.32 -10.56
CA PHE A 69 -4.19 1.41 -9.43
C PHE A 69 -4.32 2.15 -8.11
N SER A 70 -4.58 1.40 -7.04
CA SER A 70 -4.72 1.96 -5.69
C SER A 70 -3.45 2.64 -5.18
N TRP A 71 -2.27 2.26 -5.69
CA TRP A 71 -0.98 2.85 -5.34
C TRP A 71 -0.59 4.07 -6.19
N ASP A 72 -1.40 4.47 -7.18
CA ASP A 72 -1.21 5.73 -7.91
C ASP A 72 -1.80 6.93 -7.16
N ALA A 73 -2.62 6.70 -6.13
CA ALA A 73 -3.13 7.77 -5.28
C ALA A 73 -1.95 8.46 -4.59
N GLN A 74 -1.82 9.77 -4.80
CA GLN A 74 -0.99 10.57 -3.91
C GLN A 74 -1.55 10.39 -2.50
N PRO A 75 -0.70 10.27 -1.46
CA PRO A 75 -1.20 10.29 -0.10
C PRO A 75 -2.12 11.50 -0.01
N VAL A 76 -3.39 11.26 0.31
CA VAL A 76 -4.29 12.34 0.69
C VAL A 76 -3.49 13.05 1.77
N LYS A 77 -3.10 14.31 1.54
CA LYS A 77 -2.63 15.14 2.64
C LYS A 77 -3.77 15.03 3.63
N GLU A 78 -3.58 14.24 4.69
CA GLU A 78 -4.42 14.35 5.87
C GLU A 78 -4.46 15.85 6.09
N ALA A 79 -5.65 16.43 5.91
CA ALA A 79 -5.82 17.86 6.11
C ALA A 79 -5.13 18.12 7.44
N GLU A 80 -4.05 18.88 7.43
CA GLU A 80 -3.33 19.23 8.65
C GLU A 80 -4.42 19.64 9.61
N GLU A 81 -4.68 18.82 10.64
CA GLU A 81 -5.73 19.13 11.58
C GLU A 81 -5.24 20.40 12.26
N GLU A 82 -5.73 21.54 11.77
CA GLU A 82 -5.52 22.85 12.38
C GLU A 82 -5.78 22.65 13.88
N PRO A 83 -4.79 22.93 14.75
CA PRO A 83 -4.92 22.66 16.16
C PRO A 83 -6.21 23.30 16.66
N SER A 84 -7.13 22.49 17.17
CA SER A 84 -8.46 22.94 17.55
C SER A 84 -8.38 24.17 18.46
N THR A 85 -8.95 25.28 18.03
CA THR A 85 -8.99 26.54 18.79
C THR A 85 -9.62 26.32 20.17
N GLN A 86 -9.15 27.07 21.16
CA GLN A 86 -9.67 27.00 22.54
C GLN A 86 -11.19 27.21 22.61
N GLU A 87 -11.75 28.06 21.75
CA GLU A 87 -13.19 28.29 21.62
C GLU A 87 -13.96 27.00 21.24
N ARG A 88 -13.40 26.19 20.33
CA ARG A 88 -13.99 24.91 19.91
C ARG A 88 -13.93 23.86 21.02
N PHE A 89 -12.89 23.90 21.86
CA PHE A 89 -12.82 23.07 23.07
C PHE A 89 -13.89 23.45 24.09
N ASP A 90 -14.13 24.73 24.30
CA ASP A 90 -15.14 25.23 25.25
C ASP A 90 -16.57 24.91 24.77
N GLU A 91 -16.84 25.00 23.46
CA GLU A 91 -18.12 24.56 22.87
C GLU A 91 -18.38 23.07 23.08
N ILE A 92 -17.39 22.20 22.82
CA ILE A 92 -17.53 20.76 23.04
C ILE A 92 -17.76 20.46 24.53
N ARG A 93 -17.06 21.16 25.42
CA ARG A 93 -17.20 21.01 26.87
C ARG A 93 -18.60 21.38 27.36
N THR A 94 -19.21 22.43 26.81
CA THR A 94 -20.58 22.82 27.17
C THR A 94 -21.61 21.84 26.66
N LEU A 95 -21.44 21.30 25.45
CA LEU A 95 -22.30 20.26 24.89
C LEU A 95 -22.28 18.97 25.73
N TRP A 96 -21.12 18.57 26.25
CA TRP A 96 -20.96 17.35 27.05
C TRP A 96 -21.41 17.50 28.51
N ASN A 97 -21.35 18.71 29.06
CA ASN A 97 -21.85 18.98 30.42
C ASN A 97 -23.37 19.23 30.45
N GLY A 98 -24.03 19.24 29.29
CA GLY A 98 -25.48 19.39 29.15
C GLY A 98 -26.25 18.09 28.89
N ALA A 99 -25.58 16.93 28.93
CA ALA A 99 -26.17 15.59 28.83
C ALA A 99 -26.10 14.87 30.20
#